data_AF-A0A090Q9U6-F1
#
_entry.id   AF-A0A090Q9U6-F1
#
_cell.length_a   1.000
_cell.length_b   1.000
_cell.length_c   1.000
_cell.angle_alpha   90.00
_cell.angle_beta   90.00
_cell.angle_gamma   90.00
#
_symmetry.space_group_name_H-M   'P 1'
#
loop_
_entity.id
_entity.type
_entity.pdbx_description
1 polymer ?
#
loop_
_entity_poly.entity_id
_entity_poly.type
_entity_poly.pdbx_seq_one_letter_code
_entity_poly.pdbx_strand_id
1 'polypeptide(L)'
;MTTHHFFGGVEANKTARWEVGASFRGYTKFEVAKNIQMENVISLYSDYLADPENIDIDYNLNLFLKVNKYISGNFEFQAIYDDNTTRGFQIRQVIGLGFKYDLGERPTKKA
;
A
#
# COMPACT_ATOMS: atom_id res chain seq x y z
N MET A 1 -37.10 15.69 -9.89
CA MET A 1 -36.99 14.91 -8.65
C MET A 1 -35.52 14.72 -8.34
N THR A 2 -35.14 15.04 -7.12
CA THR A 2 -33.80 15.41 -6.63
C THR A 2 -32.83 14.25 -6.55
N THR A 3 -31.64 14.44 -7.10
CA THR A 3 -30.47 13.57 -6.96
C THR A 3 -29.96 13.66 -5.52
N HIS A 4 -30.21 12.63 -4.70
CA HIS A 4 -29.70 12.58 -3.33
C HIS A 4 -28.24 12.13 -3.34
N HIS A 5 -27.33 13.08 -3.11
CA HIS A 5 -25.92 12.80 -2.89
C HIS A 5 -25.75 12.23 -1.47
N PHE A 6 -25.45 10.94 -1.38
CA PHE A 6 -25.18 10.22 -0.14
C PHE A 6 -23.78 10.59 0.38
N PHE A 7 -23.71 11.37 1.45
CA PHE A 7 -22.45 11.60 2.18
C PHE A 7 -22.33 10.55 3.30
N GLY A 8 -21.30 9.71 3.24
CA GLY A 8 -20.89 8.85 4.37
C GLY A 8 -21.59 7.49 4.51
N GLY A 9 -22.30 7.01 3.48
CA GLY A 9 -22.80 5.62 3.46
C GLY A 9 -23.92 5.28 4.44
N VAL A 10 -24.58 6.27 5.05
CA VAL A 10 -25.74 6.09 5.93
C VAL A 10 -27.01 6.52 5.21
N GLU A 11 -28.09 5.72 5.28
CA GLU A 11 -29.39 6.09 4.71
C GLU A 11 -29.91 7.40 5.31
N ALA A 12 -30.63 8.20 4.52
CA ALA A 12 -31.31 9.38 5.02
C ALA A 12 -32.21 8.98 6.19
N ASN A 13 -32.11 9.72 7.31
CA ASN A 13 -32.82 9.48 8.58
C ASN A 13 -32.28 8.37 9.50
N LYS A 14 -31.09 7.81 9.25
CA LYS A 14 -30.36 6.95 10.20
C LYS A 14 -29.09 7.62 10.72
N THR A 15 -28.81 7.48 12.02
CA THR A 15 -27.64 8.07 12.71
C THR A 15 -26.52 7.09 13.00
N ALA A 16 -26.74 5.79 12.79
CA ALA A 16 -25.76 4.74 13.02
C ALA A 16 -25.87 3.64 11.97
N ARG A 17 -24.71 3.13 11.52
CA ARG A 17 -24.56 1.95 10.66
C ARG A 17 -23.63 0.99 11.39
N TRP A 18 -24.02 -0.28 11.48
CA TRP A 18 -23.26 -1.34 12.13
C TRP A 18 -22.74 -2.29 11.05
N GLU A 19 -21.44 -2.57 11.07
CA GLU A 19 -20.74 -3.42 10.10
C GLU A 19 -19.86 -4.43 10.85
N VAL A 20 -19.73 -5.63 10.27
CA VAL A 20 -18.91 -6.71 10.82
C VAL A 20 -18.20 -7.33 9.64
N GLY A 21 -16.89 -7.13 9.61
CA GLY A 21 -16.03 -7.64 8.55
C GLY A 21 -14.99 -8.64 9.05
N ALA A 22 -14.34 -9.32 8.12
CA ALA A 22 -13.07 -9.99 8.37
C ALA A 22 -11.99 -9.38 7.49
N SER A 23 -10.75 -9.45 7.98
CA SER A 23 -9.59 -9.00 7.24
C SER A 23 -8.51 -10.08 7.26
N PHE A 24 -7.81 -10.20 6.14
CA PHE A 24 -6.62 -11.03 6.03
C PHE A 24 -5.47 -10.17 5.51
N ARG A 25 -4.29 -10.31 6.13
CA ARG A 25 -3.08 -9.61 5.69
C ARG A 25 -1.92 -10.58 5.57
N GLY A 26 -1.37 -10.66 4.36
CA GLY A 26 -0.14 -11.38 4.05
C GLY A 26 1.04 -10.43 3.91
N TYR A 27 2.18 -10.80 4.51
CA TYR A 27 3.44 -10.09 4.36
C TYR A 27 4.56 -11.07 4.05
N THR A 28 5.33 -10.80 2.99
CA THR A 28 6.54 -11.57 2.68
C THR A 28 7.66 -10.64 2.27
N LYS A 29 8.88 -10.99 2.67
CA LYS A 29 10.09 -10.25 2.29
C LYS A 29 11.24 -11.21 2.12
N PHE A 30 11.87 -11.15 0.95
CA PHE A 30 12.95 -12.07 0.60
C PHE A 30 13.94 -11.42 -0.36
N GLU A 31 15.17 -11.92 -0.32
CA GLU A 31 16.20 -11.57 -1.30
C GLU A 31 15.95 -12.37 -2.58
N VAL A 32 15.66 -11.69 -3.68
CA VAL A 32 15.43 -12.33 -4.99
C VAL A 32 16.72 -12.53 -5.75
N ALA A 33 17.70 -11.65 -5.52
CA ALA A 33 19.05 -11.75 -6.05
C ALA A 33 19.98 -10.91 -5.19
N LYS A 34 21.30 -11.09 -5.36
CA LYS A 34 22.31 -10.27 -4.66
C LYS A 34 22.00 -8.78 -4.85
N ASN A 35 21.88 -8.06 -3.74
CA ASN A 35 21.54 -6.62 -3.68
C ASN A 35 20.12 -6.25 -4.16
N ILE A 36 19.22 -7.22 -4.33
CA ILE A 36 17.83 -6.99 -4.73
C ILE A 36 16.90 -7.67 -3.72
N GLN A 37 16.12 -6.86 -3.02
CA GLN A 37 15.14 -7.33 -2.04
C GLN A 37 13.74 -7.04 -2.54
N MET A 38 12.87 -8.03 -2.45
CA MET A 38 11.45 -7.91 -2.78
C MET A 38 10.63 -8.02 -1.50
N GLU A 39 9.63 -7.15 -1.37
CA GLU A 39 8.64 -7.16 -0.32
C GLU A 39 7.25 -7.15 -0.95
N ASN A 40 6.39 -8.05 -0.50
CA ASN A 40 5.01 -8.16 -0.95
C ASN A 40 4.08 -8.04 0.24
N VAL A 41 3.06 -7.20 0.10
CA VAL A 41 1.99 -7.03 1.07
C VAL A 41 0.68 -7.22 0.35
N ILE A 42 -0.17 -8.10 0.87
CA ILE A 42 -1.55 -8.24 0.40
C ILE A 42 -2.48 -8.04 1.59
N SER A 43 -3.51 -7.22 1.41
CA SER A 43 -4.57 -7.03 2.39
C SER A 43 -5.90 -7.29 1.69
N LEU A 44 -6.70 -8.16 2.28
CA LEU A 44 -8.05 -8.50 1.82
C LEU A 44 -9.01 -8.11 2.93
N TYR A 45 -10.07 -7.40 2.58
CA TYR A 45 -11.13 -7.04 3.52
C TYR A 45 -12.49 -7.45 2.94
N SER A 46 -13.38 -7.96 3.77
CA SER A 46 -14.77 -8.27 3.38
C SER A 46 -15.71 -7.88 4.51
N ASP A 47 -16.82 -7.22 4.16
CA ASP A 47 -17.90 -6.86 5.07
C ASP A 47 -19.03 -7.89 5.00
N TYR A 48 -19.17 -8.71 6.04
CA TYR A 48 -20.08 -9.87 6.08
C TYR A 48 -21.54 -9.48 6.36
N LEU A 49 -21.81 -8.28 6.90
CA LEU A 49 -23.18 -7.86 7.24
C LEU A 49 -23.93 -7.24 6.06
N ALA A 50 -23.24 -6.80 5.02
CA ALA A 50 -23.83 -6.17 3.84
C ALA A 50 -23.80 -7.09 2.62
N ASP A 51 -22.61 -7.54 2.18
CA ASP A 51 -22.43 -8.42 1.02
C ASP A 51 -21.09 -9.18 1.13
N PRO A 52 -21.09 -10.44 1.62
CA PRO A 52 -19.86 -11.21 1.81
C PRO A 52 -19.12 -11.58 0.50
N GLU A 53 -19.73 -11.33 -0.66
CA GLU A 53 -19.07 -11.48 -1.97
C GLU A 53 -18.19 -10.28 -2.33
N ASN A 54 -18.36 -9.13 -1.64
CA ASN A 54 -17.54 -7.96 -1.87
C ASN A 54 -16.22 -8.07 -1.08
N ILE A 55 -15.12 -8.25 -1.81
CA ILE A 55 -13.77 -8.34 -1.26
C ILE A 55 -12.95 -7.16 -1.78
N ASP A 56 -12.58 -6.25 -0.88
CA ASP A 56 -11.62 -5.20 -1.16
C ASP A 56 -10.21 -5.80 -1.16
N ILE A 57 -9.45 -5.53 -2.22
CA ILE A 57 -8.08 -6.03 -2.39
C ILE A 57 -7.13 -4.84 -2.42
N ASP A 58 -6.11 -4.86 -1.56
CA ASP A 58 -4.96 -3.98 -1.62
C ASP A 58 -3.67 -4.81 -1.72
N TYR A 59 -3.00 -4.72 -2.86
CA TYR A 59 -1.75 -5.41 -3.11
C TYR A 59 -0.61 -4.43 -3.40
N ASN A 60 0.46 -4.52 -2.61
CA ASN A 60 1.71 -3.78 -2.81
C ASN A 60 2.88 -4.73 -3.08
N LEU A 61 3.66 -4.39 -4.10
CA LEU A 61 4.96 -4.96 -4.39
C LEU A 61 6.01 -3.85 -4.31
N ASN A 62 7.01 -4.06 -3.47
CA ASN A 62 8.18 -3.20 -3.32
C ASN A 62 9.45 -3.96 -3.73
N LEU A 63 10.23 -3.37 -4.62
CA LEU A 63 11.54 -3.86 -5.03
C LEU A 63 12.60 -2.84 -4.65
N PHE A 64 13.55 -3.25 -3.80
CA PHE A 64 14.68 -2.43 -3.38
C PHE A 64 15.94 -2.92 -4.08
N LEU A 65 16.64 -2.01 -4.77
CA LEU A 65 17.85 -2.30 -5.52
C LEU A 65 19.03 -1.52 -4.94
N LYS A 66 20.08 -2.21 -4.54
CA LYS A 66 21.36 -1.60 -4.18
C LYS A 66 22.35 -1.76 -5.33
N VAL A 67 22.42 -0.75 -6.19
CA VAL A 67 23.32 -0.76 -7.35
C VAL A 67 24.78 -0.78 -6.90
N ASN A 68 25.15 0.11 -5.98
CA ASN A 68 26.47 0.13 -5.34
C ASN A 68 26.41 0.86 -3.98
N LYS A 69 27.59 1.17 -3.39
CA LYS A 69 27.65 1.87 -2.08
C LYS A 69 27.14 3.31 -2.10
N TYR A 70 27.03 3.91 -3.29
CA TYR A 70 26.57 5.28 -3.49
C TYR A 70 25.20 5.37 -4.14
N ILE A 71 24.79 4.36 -4.92
CA ILE A 71 23.57 4.40 -5.72
C ILE A 71 22.61 3.29 -5.29
N SER A 72 21.36 3.66 -5.04
CA SER A 72 20.24 2.75 -4.81
C SER A 72 19.07 3.12 -5.72
N GLY A 73 18.16 2.17 -5.92
CA GLY A 73 16.88 2.40 -6.55
C GLY A 73 15.77 1.66 -5.84
N ASN A 74 14.54 2.07 -6.10
CA ASN A 74 13.35 1.36 -5.66
C ASN A 74 12.28 1.39 -6.74
N PHE A 75 11.47 0.35 -6.77
CA PHE A 75 10.27 0.27 -7.57
C PHE A 75 9.12 -0.17 -6.67
N GLU A 76 8.04 0.59 -6.66
CA GLU A 76 6.79 0.26 -5.96
C GLU A 76 5.68 0.14 -6.99
N PHE A 77 4.91 -0.94 -6.87
CA PHE A 77 3.66 -1.17 -7.58
C PHE A 77 2.56 -1.41 -6.56
N GLN A 78 1.42 -0.73 -6.72
CA GLN A 78 0.21 -1.01 -5.95
C GLN A 78 -0.98 -1.21 -6.89
N ALA A 79 -1.79 -2.20 -6.58
CA ALA A 79 -3.11 -2.42 -7.19
C ALA A 79 -4.17 -2.48 -6.08
N ILE A 80 -5.18 -1.61 -6.19
CA ILE A 80 -6.34 -1.58 -5.31
C ILE A 80 -7.58 -1.92 -6.13
N TYR A 81 -8.43 -2.79 -5.61
CA TYR A 81 -9.74 -3.14 -6.17
C TYR A 81 -10.82 -2.93 -5.10
N ASP A 82 -11.89 -2.23 -5.48
CA ASP A 82 -13.08 -1.94 -4.66
C ASP A 82 -14.30 -2.14 -5.57
N ASP A 83 -15.22 -3.03 -5.19
CA ASP A 83 -16.38 -3.41 -6.00
C ASP A 83 -17.56 -2.41 -5.88
N ASN A 84 -17.55 -1.53 -4.87
CA ASN A 84 -18.63 -0.60 -4.53
C ASN A 84 -18.47 0.79 -5.14
N THR A 85 -17.26 1.35 -5.17
CA THR A 85 -17.08 2.79 -5.44
C THR A 85 -16.70 3.10 -6.89
N THR A 86 -15.89 2.24 -7.50
CA THR A 86 -15.49 2.31 -8.91
C THR A 86 -15.18 0.90 -9.36
N ARG A 87 -16.00 0.29 -10.21
CA ARG A 87 -15.79 -1.07 -10.76
C ARG A 87 -14.53 -1.14 -11.63
N GLY A 88 -13.35 -1.09 -11.02
CA GLY A 88 -12.08 -1.01 -11.72
C GLY A 88 -10.88 -1.01 -10.78
N PHE A 89 -9.78 -1.58 -11.27
CA PHE A 89 -8.50 -1.56 -10.58
C PHE A 89 -7.90 -0.15 -10.61
N GLN A 90 -7.57 0.38 -9.43
CA GLN A 90 -6.70 1.54 -9.29
C GLN A 90 -5.25 1.06 -9.20
N ILE A 91 -4.42 1.46 -10.17
CA ILE A 91 -3.00 1.09 -10.25
C ILE A 91 -2.13 2.30 -9.93
N ARG A 92 -1.12 2.13 -9.05
CA ARG A 92 -0.04 3.10 -8.79
C ARG A 92 1.32 2.48 -9.06
N GLN A 93 2.22 3.26 -9.66
CA GLN A 93 3.61 2.89 -9.88
C GLN A 93 4.53 4.03 -9.44
N VAL A 94 5.59 3.73 -8.70
CA VAL A 94 6.61 4.68 -8.27
C VAL A 94 7.99 4.10 -8.54
N ILE A 95 8.85 4.90 -9.18
CA ILE A 95 10.27 4.57 -9.38
C ILE A 95 11.09 5.63 -8.66
N GLY A 96 12.02 5.20 -7.82
CA GLY A 96 12.94 6.07 -7.11
C GLY A 96 14.40 5.72 -7.37
N LEU A 97 15.25 6.75 -7.39
CA LEU A 97 16.69 6.64 -7.48
C LEU A 97 17.31 7.45 -6.34
N GLY A 98 18.29 6.87 -5.64
CA GLY A 98 18.94 7.45 -4.48
C GLY A 98 20.44 7.54 -4.66
N PHE A 99 21.02 8.66 -4.23
CA PHE A 99 22.46 8.85 -4.11
C PHE A 99 22.84 9.05 -2.64
N LYS A 100 23.86 8.34 -2.17
CA LYS A 100 24.40 8.41 -0.82
C LYS A 100 25.88 8.75 -0.88
N TYR A 101 26.30 9.78 -0.17
CA TYR A 101 27.71 10.12 0.03
C TYR A 101 27.99 10.25 1.53
N ASP A 102 29.08 9.65 2.00
CA ASP A 102 29.52 9.76 3.39
C ASP A 102 30.57 10.88 3.50
N LEU A 103 30.28 11.90 4.30
CA LEU A 103 31.11 13.11 4.43
C LEU A 103 32.31 12.91 5.38
N GLY A 104 32.44 11.75 6.02
CA GLY A 104 33.50 11.46 6.98
C GLY A 104 33.26 12.16 8.33
N GLU A 105 33.90 11.64 9.38
CA GLU A 105 33.84 12.24 10.71
C GLU A 105 34.65 13.52 10.78
N ARG A 106 34.16 14.53 11.53
CA ARG A 106 34.97 15.69 11.86
C ARG A 106 36.17 15.22 12.67
N PRO A 107 37.41 15.62 12.33
CA PRO A 107 38.57 15.30 13.14
C PRO A 107 38.35 15.88 14.54
N THR A 108 38.13 15.00 15.52
CA THR A 108 38.16 15.37 16.93
C THR A 108 39.62 15.64 17.26
N LYS A 109 39.99 16.92 17.37
CA LYS A 109 41.29 17.28 17.95
C LYS A 109 41.32 16.68 19.35
N LYS A 110 42.16 15.67 19.57
CA LYS A 110 42.54 15.25 20.92
C LYS A 110 43.25 16.45 21.57
N ALA A 111 42.70 16.91 22.69
CA ALA A 111 43.32 17.88 23.58
C ALA A 111 44.51 17.24 24.31
#